data_AF-A0A8I3AK86-F1
#
_entry.id   AF-A0A8I3AK86-F1
#
_cell.length_a   1.000
_cell.length_b   1.000
_cell.length_c   1.000
_cell.angle_alpha   90.00
_cell.angle_beta   90.00
_cell.angle_gamma   90.00
#
_symmetry.space_group_name_H-M   'P 1'
#
loop_
_entity.id
_entity.type
_entity.pdbx_description
1 polymer ?
#
loop_
_entity_poly.entity_id
_entity_poly.type
_entity_poly.pdbx_seq_one_letter_code
_entity_poly.pdbx_strand_id
1 'polypeptide(L)'
;MVSPAVPELTEEHIHESIDARTDSLISLRELGPPDLVHLLKQPKGNQGKQHGPSAQIKIVEGLYCCYNAFSRLDMRVHVTIPGSVESYCVDERGEKRKATDELWLETYLCSVLRAYSYADDGSGETIRKIMGVRRFNPVTNTETEHRFLNAAEQLFFRGWQLGSDSVVQVPNSVSNHLTTGLLKYFQTTGRYASGINLFEKLRTQNVEVSSLLAKVLFMGNEEVQGIRVLHQALKESPMDYVMLDTQAEFLLKKAESAATPEQKEERLRMALGCADRSTIAAPSEFGTWARLAQVYVAMEDWENALTILNSCPITDGLRGTPDPTTNGEQTDDEDAGDEKKTAGDAPEPVNGEAVHGGAAAVEKPTHAIDPGEVKADPEATHQNDEHLSKLNNKRLCERWLDSLFMVLYEDLRVYTIWRTQMAQYRAQSMQYRKSAEEWEILGSLAERLQHTDEAMEAYRSCLAARFSPKALAGILRVFERNKNTREAVAAFIRLVTWQYRWYSEFSPELLRTVRSLIEDEGAVKVRSIIQATSMPQNVLDLTHHYAALCAKFRSSGTDG
;
A
#
# COMPACT_ATOMS: atom_id res chain seq x y z
N MET A 1 -0.14 -17.73 23.98
CA MET A 1 -0.36 -17.17 22.63
C MET A 1 -0.08 -18.29 21.65
N VAL A 2 -1.01 -18.61 20.75
CA VAL A 2 -0.73 -19.58 19.71
C VAL A 2 0.08 -18.83 18.65
N SER A 3 1.40 -19.02 18.63
CA SER A 3 2.22 -18.49 17.55
C SER A 3 1.97 -19.33 16.29
N PRO A 4 1.87 -18.70 15.11
CA PRO A 4 1.80 -19.45 13.87
C PRO A 4 3.06 -20.29 13.70
N ALA A 5 2.96 -21.32 12.86
CA ALA A 5 4.11 -22.11 12.48
C ALA A 5 5.21 -21.21 11.87
N VAL A 6 6.46 -21.64 12.01
CA VAL A 6 7.58 -21.01 11.32
C VAL A 6 7.71 -21.70 9.95
N PRO A 7 7.52 -20.98 8.83
CA PRO A 7 7.78 -21.55 7.51
C PRO A 7 9.27 -21.87 7.37
N GLU A 8 9.56 -22.98 6.68
CA GLU A 8 10.93 -23.39 6.37
C GLU A 8 11.05 -23.61 4.87
N LEU A 9 12.16 -23.13 4.30
CA LEU A 9 12.60 -23.43 2.94
C LEU A 9 13.86 -24.30 3.05
N THR A 10 13.94 -25.34 2.24
CA THR A 10 15.11 -26.22 2.18
C THR A 10 16.02 -25.76 1.05
N GLU A 11 17.29 -25.57 1.36
CA GLU A 11 18.30 -25.22 0.37
C GLU A 11 18.74 -26.46 -0.43
N GLU A 12 19.07 -26.26 -1.71
CA GLU A 12 19.74 -27.30 -2.51
C GLU A 12 21.22 -27.42 -2.11
N HIS A 13 21.86 -26.27 -1.93
CA HIS A 13 23.25 -26.15 -1.49
C HIS A 13 23.32 -25.42 -0.15
N ILE A 14 24.10 -25.97 0.78
CA ILE A 14 24.25 -25.39 2.11
C ILE A 14 24.80 -23.96 1.99
N HIS A 15 24.12 -23.01 2.64
CA HIS A 15 24.43 -21.58 2.68
C HIS A 15 24.06 -20.78 1.41
N GLU A 16 23.38 -21.38 0.43
CA GLU A 16 23.00 -20.69 -0.81
C GLU A 16 22.21 -19.39 -0.56
N SER A 17 21.33 -19.36 0.45
CA SER A 17 20.53 -18.17 0.75
C SER A 17 21.37 -17.05 1.37
N ILE A 18 22.44 -17.39 2.08
CA ILE A 18 23.36 -16.43 2.70
C ILE A 18 24.24 -15.80 1.62
N ASP A 19 24.72 -16.62 0.69
CA ASP A 19 25.55 -16.16 -0.43
C ASP A 19 24.72 -15.27 -1.36
N ALA A 20 23.54 -15.73 -1.78
CA ALA A 20 22.62 -14.93 -2.59
C ALA A 20 22.24 -13.59 -1.91
N ARG A 21 22.02 -13.60 -0.59
CA ARG A 21 21.79 -12.35 0.16
C ARG A 21 23.00 -11.43 0.11
N THR A 22 24.20 -11.96 0.27
CA THR A 22 25.45 -11.18 0.23
C THR A 22 25.67 -10.56 -1.15
N ASP A 23 25.47 -11.33 -2.22
CA ASP A 23 25.60 -10.85 -3.60
C ASP A 23 24.58 -9.76 -3.93
N SER A 24 23.38 -9.85 -3.34
CA SER A 24 22.33 -8.84 -3.53
C SER A 24 22.61 -7.50 -2.84
N LEU A 25 23.55 -7.41 -1.88
CA LEU A 25 23.71 -6.21 -1.04
C LEU A 25 23.97 -4.93 -1.86
N ILE A 26 24.72 -5.04 -2.94
CA ILE A 26 25.07 -3.91 -3.81
C ILE A 26 23.84 -3.30 -4.54
N SER A 27 22.80 -4.10 -4.78
CA SER A 27 21.59 -3.67 -5.47
C SER A 27 20.48 -3.24 -4.50
N LEU A 28 20.62 -3.50 -3.20
CA LEU A 28 19.62 -3.14 -2.21
C LEU A 28 19.47 -1.61 -2.11
N ARG A 29 18.20 -1.17 -2.08
CA ARG A 29 17.81 0.23 -1.92
C ARG A 29 16.75 0.34 -0.83
N GLU A 30 16.48 1.58 -0.43
CA GLU A 30 15.44 1.94 0.55
C GLU A 30 15.59 1.15 1.86
N LEU A 31 14.48 0.70 2.45
CA LEU A 31 14.48 -0.09 3.67
C LEU A 31 15.13 -1.47 3.50
N GLY A 32 15.23 -2.01 2.29
CA GLY A 32 15.84 -3.31 1.98
C GLY A 32 14.97 -4.54 2.33
N PRO A 33 15.52 -5.76 2.20
CA PRO A 33 14.76 -7.02 2.21
C PRO A 33 14.33 -7.44 3.61
N PRO A 34 13.33 -8.33 3.76
CA PRO A 34 13.02 -8.95 5.04
C PRO A 34 14.24 -9.57 5.72
N ASP A 35 14.17 -9.69 7.04
CA ASP A 35 15.21 -10.35 7.83
C ASP A 35 15.28 -11.84 7.47
N LEU A 36 16.50 -12.38 7.45
CA LEU A 36 16.76 -13.78 7.12
C LEU A 36 17.12 -14.56 8.38
N VAL A 37 16.55 -15.75 8.55
CA VAL A 37 16.97 -16.75 9.53
C VAL A 37 17.40 -17.99 8.76
N HIS A 38 18.68 -18.32 8.83
CA HIS A 38 19.25 -19.57 8.30
C HIS A 38 19.53 -20.53 9.45
N LEU A 39 19.23 -21.82 9.27
CA LEU A 39 19.44 -22.85 10.27
C LEU A 39 20.11 -24.08 9.65
N LEU A 40 21.23 -24.50 10.21
CA LEU A 40 21.83 -25.79 9.89
C LEU A 40 21.33 -26.86 10.85
N LYS A 41 20.76 -27.94 10.30
CA LYS A 41 20.14 -29.02 11.05
C LYS A 41 20.82 -30.35 10.75
N GLN A 42 21.10 -31.14 11.77
CA GLN A 42 21.68 -32.48 11.64
C GLN A 42 20.79 -33.54 12.29
N PRO A 43 20.66 -34.74 11.70
CA PRO A 43 20.01 -35.85 12.38
C PRO A 43 20.83 -36.28 13.62
N LYS A 44 20.17 -36.53 14.75
CA LYS A 44 20.82 -37.22 15.88
C LYS A 44 21.12 -38.66 15.45
N GLY A 45 22.40 -38.97 15.23
CA GLY A 45 22.83 -40.33 14.95
C GLY A 45 22.62 -41.24 16.17
N ASN A 46 21.72 -42.21 16.09
CA ASN A 46 21.83 -43.43 16.90
C ASN A 46 22.89 -44.32 16.24
N GLN A 47 24.11 -44.33 16.77
CA GLN A 47 25.00 -45.47 16.54
C GLN A 47 24.42 -46.67 17.28
N GLY A 48 23.63 -47.47 16.56
CA GLY A 48 23.08 -48.75 17.04
C GLY A 48 21.55 -48.80 17.07
N LYS A 49 20.99 -49.48 16.05
CA LYS A 49 19.66 -50.12 16.02
C LYS A 49 18.46 -49.33 16.58
N GLN A 50 17.59 -48.87 15.68
CA GLN A 50 16.23 -49.38 15.49
C GLN A 50 15.45 -48.48 14.53
N HIS A 51 14.72 -49.10 13.59
CA HIS A 51 13.78 -48.45 12.71
C HIS A 51 12.57 -47.98 13.53
N GLY A 52 12.40 -46.67 13.67
CA GLY A 52 11.23 -46.02 14.24
C GLY A 52 11.07 -44.61 13.65
N PRO A 53 9.83 -44.10 13.49
CA PRO A 53 9.56 -42.88 12.74
C PRO A 53 9.74 -41.64 13.63
N SER A 54 10.98 -41.28 13.95
CA SER A 54 11.35 -39.91 14.34
C SER A 54 12.87 -39.83 14.55
N ALA A 55 13.63 -39.62 13.46
CA ALA A 55 15.00 -39.14 13.62
C ALA A 55 14.91 -37.75 14.28
N GLN A 56 15.33 -37.63 15.55
CA GLN A 56 15.34 -36.34 16.23
C GLN A 56 16.37 -35.44 15.54
N ILE A 57 15.92 -34.36 14.92
CA ILE A 57 16.78 -33.36 14.27
C ILE A 57 17.28 -32.39 15.34
N LYS A 58 18.58 -32.10 15.35
CA LYS A 58 19.19 -31.06 16.20
C LYS A 58 19.63 -29.87 15.34
N ILE A 59 19.41 -28.66 15.82
CA ILE A 59 20.01 -27.46 15.23
C ILE A 59 21.47 -27.40 15.70
N VAL A 60 22.39 -27.22 14.77
CA VAL A 60 23.83 -27.12 15.04
C VAL A 60 24.37 -25.72 14.79
N GLU A 61 23.70 -24.95 13.93
CA GLU A 61 24.08 -23.59 13.57
C GLU A 61 22.82 -22.77 13.29
N GLY A 62 22.88 -21.48 13.58
CA GLY A 62 21.87 -20.51 13.15
C GLY A 62 22.50 -19.16 12.83
N LEU A 63 22.03 -18.52 11.76
CA LEU A 63 22.43 -17.19 11.37
C LEU A 63 21.19 -16.30 11.22
N TYR A 64 21.17 -15.17 11.92
CA TYR A 64 20.16 -14.13 11.75
C TYR A 64 20.78 -12.93 11.02
N CYS A 65 20.14 -12.47 9.95
CA CYS A 65 20.57 -11.31 9.17
C CYS A 65 19.49 -10.22 9.17
N CYS A 66 19.86 -8.98 9.49
CA CYS A 66 18.99 -7.81 9.44
C CYS A 66 19.71 -6.67 8.72
N TYR A 67 19.10 -6.13 7.67
CA TYR A 67 19.75 -5.12 6.84
C TYR A 67 19.62 -3.71 7.44
N ASN A 68 20.72 -3.01 7.60
CA ASN A 68 20.77 -1.62 8.02
C ASN A 68 20.78 -0.71 6.78
N ALA A 69 19.66 -0.01 6.55
CA ALA A 69 19.51 0.87 5.40
C ALA A 69 20.25 2.22 5.55
N PHE A 70 20.53 2.69 6.77
CA PHE A 70 21.30 3.92 6.99
C PHE A 70 22.76 3.74 6.53
N SER A 71 23.39 2.66 6.98
CA SER A 71 24.81 2.37 6.71
C SER A 71 25.03 1.44 5.52
N ARG A 72 23.96 0.87 4.94
CA ARG A 72 24.00 -0.14 3.87
C ARG A 72 24.86 -1.36 4.23
N LEU A 73 24.62 -1.87 5.43
CA LEU A 73 25.32 -3.03 5.99
C LEU A 73 24.31 -4.12 6.34
N ASP A 74 24.69 -5.38 6.18
CA ASP A 74 23.91 -6.51 6.64
C ASP A 74 24.41 -6.95 8.02
N MET A 75 23.63 -6.69 9.08
CA MET A 75 23.98 -7.10 10.44
C MET A 75 23.72 -8.59 10.60
N ARG A 76 24.70 -9.34 11.10
CA ARG A 76 24.63 -10.79 11.23
C ARG A 76 24.93 -11.24 12.65
N VAL A 77 24.09 -12.14 13.17
CA VAL A 77 24.30 -12.84 14.44
C VAL A 77 24.40 -14.33 14.15
N HIS A 78 25.60 -14.87 14.30
CA HIS A 78 25.91 -16.27 14.04
C HIS A 78 26.02 -17.04 15.36
N VAL A 79 25.32 -18.16 15.45
CA VAL A 79 25.21 -19.01 16.65
C VAL A 79 25.61 -20.44 16.29
N THR A 80 26.57 -21.01 17.01
CA THR A 80 26.96 -22.42 16.89
C THR A 80 26.52 -23.19 18.14
N ILE A 81 26.00 -24.42 18.01
CA ILE A 81 25.41 -25.21 19.10
C ILE A 81 26.02 -26.61 19.22
N PRO A 82 26.60 -27.01 20.39
CA PRO A 82 26.98 -26.13 21.52
C PRO A 82 28.19 -25.28 21.11
N GLY A 83 28.18 -23.98 21.37
CA GLY A 83 29.22 -23.11 20.83
C GLY A 83 29.06 -21.63 21.16
N SER A 84 29.66 -20.80 20.32
CA SER A 84 29.77 -19.35 20.48
C SER A 84 28.62 -18.60 19.78
N VAL A 85 28.43 -17.35 20.20
CA VAL A 85 27.63 -16.35 19.50
C VAL A 85 28.58 -15.27 18.99
N GLU A 86 28.56 -14.98 17.70
CA GLU A 86 29.35 -13.93 17.06
C GLU A 86 28.41 -12.92 16.39
N SER A 87 28.66 -11.63 16.64
CA SER A 87 27.94 -10.52 16.01
C SER A 87 28.87 -9.69 15.15
N TYR A 88 28.55 -9.56 13.87
CA TYR A 88 29.33 -8.79 12.90
C TYR A 88 28.41 -8.14 11.88
N CYS A 89 28.94 -7.29 11.02
CA CYS A 89 28.21 -6.77 9.87
C CYS A 89 28.98 -7.06 8.58
N VAL A 90 28.26 -7.12 7.46
CA VAL A 90 28.82 -7.39 6.13
C VAL A 90 28.49 -6.20 5.24
N ASP A 91 29.48 -5.68 4.54
CA ASP A 91 29.29 -4.58 3.58
C ASP A 91 28.98 -5.08 2.16
N GLU A 92 28.73 -4.14 1.24
CA GLU A 92 28.42 -4.42 -0.17
C GLU A 92 29.53 -5.22 -0.90
N ARG A 93 30.73 -5.34 -0.33
CA ARG A 93 31.85 -6.13 -0.88
C ARG A 93 31.94 -7.53 -0.27
N GLY A 94 31.06 -7.86 0.67
CA GLY A 94 31.12 -9.10 1.43
C GLY A 94 32.15 -9.07 2.59
N GLU A 95 32.73 -7.91 2.91
CA GLU A 95 33.74 -7.82 3.97
C GLU A 95 33.10 -7.76 5.36
N LYS A 96 33.61 -8.59 6.29
CA LYS A 96 33.17 -8.59 7.69
C LYS A 96 33.73 -7.38 8.44
N ARG A 97 32.84 -6.68 9.15
CA ARG A 97 33.14 -5.53 10.00
C ARG A 97 32.55 -5.72 11.40
N LYS A 98 33.05 -4.92 12.36
CA LYS A 98 32.57 -4.95 13.74
C LYS A 98 31.18 -4.31 13.84
N ALA A 99 30.24 -5.02 14.45
CA ALA A 99 28.93 -4.49 14.79
C ALA A 99 29.03 -3.57 16.03
N THR A 100 28.90 -2.25 15.84
CA THR A 100 28.91 -1.25 16.91
C THR A 100 27.50 -0.97 17.45
N ASP A 101 27.40 -0.36 18.63
CA ASP A 101 26.11 -0.01 19.23
C ASP A 101 25.30 0.98 18.38
N GLU A 102 25.97 1.89 17.68
CA GLU A 102 25.32 2.82 16.73
C GLU A 102 24.71 2.06 15.54
N LEU A 103 25.43 1.08 14.98
CA LEU A 103 24.90 0.23 13.91
C LEU A 103 23.71 -0.60 14.39
N TRP A 104 23.71 -1.07 15.64
CA TRP A 104 22.56 -1.76 16.23
C TRP A 104 21.34 -0.85 16.41
N LEU A 105 21.55 0.41 16.81
CA LEU A 105 20.49 1.40 16.92
C LEU A 105 19.83 1.69 15.56
N GLU A 106 20.64 1.91 14.53
CA GLU A 106 20.18 2.09 13.14
C GLU A 106 19.40 0.86 12.66
N THR A 107 19.96 -0.33 12.85
CA THR A 107 19.36 -1.59 12.43
C THR A 107 18.03 -1.85 13.13
N TYR A 108 17.95 -1.56 14.44
CA TYR A 108 16.71 -1.66 15.18
C TYR A 108 15.63 -0.78 14.56
N LEU A 109 15.93 0.50 14.29
CA LEU A 109 14.97 1.40 13.67
C LEU A 109 14.55 0.91 12.27
N CYS A 110 15.50 0.49 11.43
CA CYS A 110 15.21 -0.08 10.11
C CYS A 110 14.32 -1.32 10.20
N SER A 111 14.54 -2.21 11.18
CA SER A 111 13.73 -3.43 11.37
C SER A 111 12.27 -3.10 11.70
N VAL A 112 12.02 -2.09 12.55
CA VAL A 112 10.68 -1.66 12.93
C VAL A 112 9.96 -1.04 11.73
N LEU A 113 10.62 -0.14 11.00
CA LEU A 113 10.05 0.50 9.80
C LEU A 113 9.73 -0.53 8.72
N ARG A 114 10.65 -1.48 8.48
CA ARG A 114 10.46 -2.56 7.52
C ARG A 114 9.30 -3.47 7.90
N ALA A 115 9.14 -3.81 9.18
CA ALA A 115 8.01 -4.62 9.64
C ALA A 115 6.65 -3.94 9.35
N TYR A 116 6.56 -2.60 9.43
CA TYR A 116 5.37 -1.84 9.05
C TYR A 116 5.18 -1.70 7.54
N SER A 117 6.27 -1.63 6.77
CA SER A 117 6.25 -1.55 5.30
C SER A 117 5.80 -2.87 4.66
N TYR A 118 6.33 -4.00 5.15
CA TYR A 118 6.02 -5.35 4.66
C TYR A 118 4.78 -5.99 5.31
N ALA A 119 4.08 -5.26 6.19
CA ALA A 119 2.84 -5.74 6.76
C ALA A 119 1.70 -5.68 5.74
N ASP A 120 0.83 -6.69 5.79
CA ASP A 120 -0.35 -6.78 4.94
C ASP A 120 -1.45 -5.84 5.44
N ASP A 121 -2.19 -5.23 4.51
CA ASP A 121 -3.32 -4.33 4.79
C ASP A 121 -4.65 -5.06 4.98
N GLY A 122 -4.65 -6.40 5.00
CA GLY A 122 -5.84 -7.23 5.07
C GLY A 122 -6.30 -7.75 3.71
N SER A 123 -5.82 -7.17 2.60
CA SER A 123 -6.17 -7.64 1.25
C SER A 123 -5.50 -8.96 0.87
N GLY A 124 -4.39 -9.31 1.54
CA GLY A 124 -3.56 -10.47 1.23
C GLY A 124 -2.56 -10.27 0.09
N GLU A 125 -2.51 -9.10 -0.54
CA GLU A 125 -1.62 -8.80 -1.66
C GLU A 125 -0.15 -8.90 -1.25
N THR A 126 0.22 -8.28 -0.12
CA THR A 126 1.61 -8.29 0.39
C THR A 126 2.04 -9.69 0.81
N ILE A 127 1.11 -10.49 1.34
CA ILE A 127 1.36 -11.90 1.69
C ILE A 127 1.61 -12.75 0.44
N ARG A 128 0.87 -12.52 -0.65
CA ARG A 128 1.04 -13.27 -1.91
C ARG A 128 2.35 -12.96 -2.62
N LYS A 129 2.87 -11.73 -2.50
CA LYS A 129 4.15 -11.32 -3.10
C LYS A 129 5.35 -12.06 -2.52
N ILE A 130 5.38 -12.26 -1.19
CA ILE A 130 6.46 -12.99 -0.53
C ILE A 130 5.86 -14.01 0.45
N MET A 131 5.73 -15.23 -0.05
CA MET A 131 5.34 -16.39 0.75
C MET A 131 6.47 -16.82 1.68
N GLY A 132 6.13 -17.44 2.81
CA GLY A 132 7.13 -17.94 3.76
C GLY A 132 7.77 -16.86 4.65
N VAL A 133 7.24 -15.64 4.67
CA VAL A 133 7.65 -14.61 5.64
C VAL A 133 6.73 -14.64 6.85
N ARG A 134 7.33 -14.85 8.04
CA ARG A 134 6.63 -14.65 9.30
C ARG A 134 6.61 -13.16 9.65
N ARG A 135 5.41 -12.61 9.92
CA ARG A 135 5.22 -11.19 10.22
C ARG A 135 4.74 -11.03 11.65
N PHE A 136 5.48 -10.29 12.47
CA PHE A 136 5.13 -10.00 13.86
C PHE A 136 5.11 -8.50 14.11
N ASN A 137 4.36 -8.08 15.11
CA ASN A 137 4.31 -6.69 15.51
C ASN A 137 5.60 -6.32 16.27
N PRO A 138 6.43 -5.39 15.77
CA PRO A 138 7.66 -5.01 16.45
C PRO A 138 7.43 -4.18 17.74
N VAL A 139 6.25 -3.55 17.90
CA VAL A 139 5.93 -2.65 19.01
C VAL A 139 4.63 -3.11 19.67
N THR A 140 4.75 -3.85 20.78
CA THR A 140 3.62 -4.58 21.40
C THR A 140 3.12 -4.00 22.71
N ASN A 141 3.82 -2.99 23.24
CA ASN A 141 3.52 -2.33 24.50
C ASN A 141 4.24 -0.97 24.59
N THR A 142 3.95 -0.21 25.66
CA THR A 142 4.51 1.13 25.89
C THR A 142 6.03 1.14 26.11
N GLU A 143 6.61 0.08 26.67
CA GLU A 143 8.07 0.01 26.85
C GLU A 143 8.78 -0.12 25.49
N THR A 144 8.30 -1.01 24.62
CA THR A 144 8.82 -1.12 23.25
C THR A 144 8.54 0.13 22.41
N GLU A 145 7.43 0.82 22.65
CA GLU A 145 7.14 2.13 22.04
C GLU A 145 8.19 3.15 22.45
N HIS A 146 8.50 3.28 23.75
CA HIS A 146 9.51 4.21 24.21
C HIS A 146 10.88 3.97 23.57
N ARG A 147 11.29 2.70 23.42
CA ARG A 147 12.55 2.35 22.73
C ARG A 147 12.51 2.74 21.25
N PHE A 148 11.41 2.45 20.56
CA PHE A 148 11.22 2.82 19.15
C PHE A 148 11.27 4.34 18.95
N LEU A 149 10.49 5.10 19.74
CA LEU A 149 10.45 6.55 19.63
C LEU A 149 11.77 7.20 20.02
N ASN A 150 12.50 6.64 20.99
CA ASN A 150 13.83 7.13 21.34
C ASN A 150 14.85 6.90 20.21
N ALA A 151 14.84 5.73 19.55
CA ALA A 151 15.67 5.47 18.39
C ALA A 151 15.31 6.39 17.21
N ALA A 152 14.01 6.58 16.95
CA ALA A 152 13.51 7.48 15.93
C ALA A 152 13.93 8.94 16.19
N GLU A 153 13.89 9.40 17.44
CA GLU A 153 14.33 10.74 17.83
C GLU A 153 15.82 10.95 17.55
N GLN A 154 16.67 10.00 17.96
CA GLN A 154 18.13 10.11 17.78
C GLN A 154 18.55 10.11 16.30
N LEU A 155 17.84 9.35 15.46
CA LEU A 155 18.17 9.20 14.04
C LEU A 155 17.32 10.08 13.11
N PHE A 156 16.42 10.91 13.66
CA PHE A 156 15.40 11.63 12.90
C PHE A 156 15.97 12.42 11.72
N PHE A 157 16.98 13.27 11.97
CA PHE A 157 17.56 14.14 10.95
C PHE A 157 18.46 13.41 9.94
N ARG A 158 18.74 12.12 10.18
CA ARG A 158 19.36 11.23 9.19
C ARG A 158 18.32 10.42 8.41
N GLY A 159 17.03 10.52 8.75
CA GLY A 159 15.95 9.70 8.19
C GLY A 159 15.81 9.77 6.67
N TRP A 160 16.20 10.88 6.04
CA TRP A 160 16.22 11.02 4.58
C TRP A 160 17.15 10.00 3.88
N GLN A 161 18.17 9.49 4.58
CA GLN A 161 19.07 8.45 4.06
C GLN A 161 18.35 7.13 3.77
N LEU A 162 17.20 6.90 4.41
CA LEU A 162 16.39 5.71 4.20
C LEU A 162 15.65 5.70 2.87
N GLY A 163 15.59 6.83 2.16
CA GLY A 163 14.76 7.00 0.96
C GLY A 163 13.33 7.44 1.29
N SER A 164 12.47 7.42 0.27
CA SER A 164 11.08 7.86 0.33
C SER A 164 10.21 7.05 -0.63
N ASP A 165 8.89 7.17 -0.49
CA ASP A 165 7.96 6.59 -1.45
C ASP A 165 8.17 7.17 -2.86
N SER A 166 7.81 6.42 -3.90
CA SER A 166 8.06 6.77 -5.32
C SER A 166 7.42 8.08 -5.80
N VAL A 167 6.43 8.58 -5.06
CA VAL A 167 5.75 9.86 -5.27
C VAL A 167 6.53 11.08 -4.78
N VAL A 168 7.51 10.86 -3.89
CA VAL A 168 8.39 11.91 -3.38
C VAL A 168 9.64 11.94 -4.24
N GLN A 169 9.91 13.09 -4.87
CA GLN A 169 11.03 13.19 -5.80
C GLN A 169 12.37 13.27 -5.06
N VAL A 170 12.42 14.09 -4.00
CA VAL A 170 13.64 14.25 -3.18
C VAL A 170 13.30 13.99 -1.71
N PRO A 171 13.85 12.92 -1.10
CA PRO A 171 13.73 12.70 0.33
C PRO A 171 14.30 13.88 1.12
N ASN A 172 13.57 14.33 2.13
CA ASN A 172 14.00 15.42 3.01
C ASN A 172 13.70 15.09 4.47
N SER A 173 13.91 16.05 5.38
CA SER A 173 13.74 15.83 6.84
C SER A 173 12.33 15.40 7.25
N VAL A 174 11.30 15.75 6.46
CA VAL A 174 9.89 15.51 6.78
C VAL A 174 9.20 14.54 5.83
N SER A 175 9.79 14.27 4.66
CA SER A 175 9.27 13.37 3.62
C SER A 175 10.29 12.27 3.35
N ASN A 176 10.20 11.17 4.11
CA ASN A 176 11.05 9.98 3.98
C ASN A 176 10.36 8.77 4.64
N HIS A 177 10.92 7.56 4.51
CA HIS A 177 10.30 6.35 5.09
C HIS A 177 10.23 6.35 6.62
N LEU A 178 11.12 7.05 7.33
CA LEU A 178 11.03 7.18 8.79
C LEU A 178 9.79 8.00 9.17
N THR A 179 9.57 9.15 8.54
CA THR A 179 8.42 10.01 8.86
C THR A 179 7.11 9.37 8.42
N THR A 180 7.06 8.74 7.24
CA THR A 180 5.90 7.94 6.81
C THR A 180 5.62 6.79 7.78
N GLY A 181 6.66 6.07 8.23
CA GLY A 181 6.52 4.98 9.19
C GLY A 181 6.03 5.43 10.57
N LEU A 182 6.52 6.57 11.07
CA LEU A 182 6.05 7.18 12.32
C LEU A 182 4.58 7.62 12.23
N LEU A 183 4.20 8.31 11.14
CA LEU A 183 2.81 8.71 10.92
C LEU A 183 1.88 7.50 10.83
N LYS A 184 2.27 6.45 10.09
CA LYS A 184 1.54 5.17 10.01
C LYS A 184 1.43 4.53 11.40
N TYR A 185 2.51 4.51 12.18
CA TYR A 185 2.50 3.99 13.55
C TYR A 185 1.48 4.73 14.44
N PHE A 186 1.51 6.07 14.46
CA PHE A 186 0.58 6.86 15.28
C PHE A 186 -0.86 6.71 14.79
N GLN A 187 -1.10 6.68 13.48
CA GLN A 187 -2.41 6.45 12.91
C GLN A 187 -2.96 5.06 13.25
N THR A 188 -2.13 4.02 13.23
CA THR A 188 -2.52 2.64 13.55
C THR A 188 -2.77 2.44 15.05
N THR A 189 -1.93 3.00 15.92
CA THR A 189 -1.99 2.75 17.38
C THR A 189 -2.87 3.74 18.15
N GLY A 190 -3.09 4.94 17.60
CA GLY A 190 -3.87 6.00 18.24
C GLY A 190 -3.05 6.75 19.29
N ARG A 191 -1.73 6.54 19.34
CA ARG A 191 -0.79 7.11 20.31
C ARG A 191 -0.42 8.55 19.93
N TYR A 192 -1.42 9.38 19.66
CA TYR A 192 -1.23 10.75 19.19
C TYR A 192 -0.47 11.62 20.18
N ALA A 193 -0.71 11.47 21.48
CA ALA A 193 0.04 12.18 22.53
C ALA A 193 1.56 11.88 22.48
N SER A 194 1.96 10.63 22.23
CA SER A 194 3.36 10.26 22.05
C SER A 194 3.96 10.96 20.82
N GLY A 195 3.22 11.00 19.72
CA GLY A 195 3.65 11.65 18.48
C GLY A 195 3.75 13.17 18.60
N ILE A 196 2.80 13.81 19.28
CA ILE A 196 2.83 15.26 19.58
C ILE A 196 4.09 15.60 20.38
N ASN A 197 4.37 14.85 21.45
CA ASN A 197 5.56 15.08 22.28
C ASN A 197 6.86 14.92 21.49
N LEU A 198 6.95 13.88 20.64
CA LEU A 198 8.12 13.64 19.79
C LEU A 198 8.33 14.81 18.82
N PHE A 199 7.29 15.20 18.08
CA PHE A 199 7.43 16.24 17.05
C PHE A 199 7.54 17.66 17.62
N GLU A 200 6.95 17.96 18.78
CA GLU A 200 7.22 19.24 19.47
C GLU A 200 8.70 19.34 19.87
N LYS A 201 9.29 18.26 20.38
CA LYS A 201 10.72 18.24 20.71
C LYS A 201 11.59 18.44 19.47
N LEU A 202 11.31 17.73 18.38
CA LEU A 202 12.07 17.82 17.13
C LEU A 202 11.89 19.16 16.40
N ARG A 203 10.71 19.77 16.50
CA ARG A 203 10.41 21.10 15.93
C ARG A 203 11.34 22.20 16.43
N THR A 204 11.83 22.08 17.67
CA THR A 204 12.81 23.04 18.22
C THR A 204 14.12 23.09 17.45
N GLN A 205 14.46 22.03 16.70
CA GLN A 205 15.68 21.93 15.90
C GLN A 205 15.45 22.27 14.42
N ASN A 206 14.28 21.91 13.87
CA ASN A 206 13.90 22.25 12.50
C ASN A 206 12.40 22.60 12.42
N VAL A 207 12.11 23.81 11.94
CA VAL A 207 10.75 24.35 11.80
C VAL A 207 9.89 23.51 10.84
N GLU A 208 10.48 22.87 9.83
CA GLU A 208 9.79 22.01 8.85
C GLU A 208 8.98 20.89 9.52
N VAL A 209 9.46 20.37 10.65
CA VAL A 209 8.80 19.32 11.46
C VAL A 209 7.40 19.74 11.93
N SER A 210 7.09 21.03 11.93
CA SER A 210 5.75 21.56 12.20
C SER A 210 4.67 20.93 11.30
N SER A 211 5.02 20.56 10.07
CA SER A 211 4.11 19.84 9.16
C SER A 211 3.70 18.47 9.73
N LEU A 212 4.65 17.70 10.26
CA LEU A 212 4.41 16.39 10.87
C LEU A 212 3.63 16.52 12.18
N LEU A 213 3.99 17.49 13.01
CA LEU A 213 3.27 17.80 14.25
C LEU A 213 1.80 18.12 13.95
N ALA A 214 1.53 18.97 12.96
CA ALA A 214 0.17 19.32 12.56
C ALA A 214 -0.61 18.10 12.06
N LYS A 215 0.02 17.21 11.26
CA LYS A 215 -0.61 15.96 10.82
C LYS A 215 -1.05 15.09 12.00
N VAL A 216 -0.19 14.91 13.02
CA VAL A 216 -0.55 14.13 14.22
C VAL A 216 -1.64 14.82 15.05
N LEU A 217 -1.59 16.15 15.20
CA LEU A 217 -2.63 16.93 15.88
C LEU A 217 -3.99 16.75 15.18
N PHE A 218 -4.03 16.78 13.86
CA PHE A 218 -5.25 16.53 13.09
C PHE A 218 -5.76 15.10 13.26
N MET A 219 -4.89 14.10 13.26
CA MET A 219 -5.28 12.71 13.56
C MET A 219 -5.85 12.55 14.98
N GLY A 220 -5.35 13.34 15.95
CA GLY A 220 -5.83 13.39 17.32
C GLY A 220 -7.05 14.30 17.56
N ASN A 221 -7.67 14.85 16.51
CA ASN A 221 -8.78 15.80 16.58
C ASN A 221 -8.44 17.14 17.28
N GLU A 222 -7.16 17.52 17.40
CA GLU A 222 -6.68 18.79 17.95
C GLU A 222 -6.49 19.86 16.84
N GLU A 223 -7.53 20.06 16.04
CA GLU A 223 -7.46 20.85 14.79
C GLU A 223 -7.03 22.30 14.99
N VAL A 224 -7.56 22.96 16.02
CA VAL A 224 -7.25 24.37 16.31
C VAL A 224 -5.77 24.53 16.63
N GLN A 225 -5.19 23.59 17.38
CA GLN A 225 -3.76 23.60 17.69
C GLN A 225 -2.92 23.31 16.45
N GLY A 226 -3.31 22.31 15.65
CA GLY A 226 -2.62 22.00 14.39
C GLY A 226 -2.56 23.20 13.44
N ILE A 227 -3.66 23.94 13.27
CA ILE A 227 -3.68 25.15 12.44
C ILE A 227 -2.84 26.27 13.03
N ARG A 228 -2.84 26.47 14.36
CA ARG A 228 -1.98 27.46 15.02
C ARG A 228 -0.50 27.15 14.82
N VAL A 229 -0.11 25.87 14.92
CA VAL A 229 1.26 25.40 14.68
C VAL A 229 1.68 25.73 13.25
N LEU A 230 0.86 25.35 12.24
CA LEU A 230 1.14 25.66 10.83
C LEU A 230 1.23 27.16 10.59
N HIS A 231 0.29 27.95 11.14
CA HIS A 231 0.29 29.40 10.97
C HIS A 231 1.54 30.06 11.55
N GLN A 232 1.99 29.64 12.72
CA GLN A 232 3.23 30.16 13.32
C GLN A 232 4.45 29.78 12.48
N ALA A 233 4.56 28.51 12.07
CA ALA A 233 5.68 28.02 11.28
C ALA A 233 5.75 28.68 9.89
N LEU A 234 4.61 28.88 9.22
CA LEU A 234 4.54 29.56 7.92
C LEU A 234 4.82 31.06 7.99
N LYS A 235 4.81 31.70 9.17
CA LYS A 235 5.35 33.06 9.32
C LYS A 235 6.87 33.08 9.23
N GLU A 236 7.52 32.01 9.67
CA GLU A 236 8.97 31.85 9.66
C GLU A 236 9.46 31.31 8.31
N SER A 237 8.76 30.31 7.74
CA SER A 237 9.01 29.75 6.41
C SER A 237 7.76 29.82 5.52
N PRO A 238 7.50 30.97 4.84
CA PRO A 238 6.25 31.17 4.11
C PRO A 238 6.04 30.32 2.87
N MET A 239 7.09 29.71 2.33
CA MET A 239 7.05 28.90 1.10
C MET A 239 7.42 27.44 1.36
N ASP A 240 7.22 26.95 2.59
CA ASP A 240 7.34 25.52 2.87
C ASP A 240 6.18 24.75 2.22
N TYR A 241 6.47 23.98 1.19
CA TYR A 241 5.45 23.27 0.42
C TYR A 241 4.75 22.17 1.22
N VAL A 242 5.43 21.51 2.17
CA VAL A 242 4.83 20.42 2.95
C VAL A 242 3.79 20.96 3.92
N MET A 243 4.06 22.10 4.56
CA MET A 243 3.10 22.80 5.41
C MET A 243 1.92 23.35 4.62
N LEU A 244 2.18 23.95 3.45
CA LEU A 244 1.13 24.46 2.56
C LEU A 244 0.23 23.33 2.03
N ASP A 245 0.81 22.21 1.60
CA ASP A 245 0.05 21.00 1.21
C ASP A 245 -0.77 20.47 2.38
N THR A 246 -0.19 20.42 3.58
CA THR A 246 -0.91 19.98 4.80
C THR A 246 -2.11 20.88 5.10
N GLN A 247 -1.99 22.20 4.91
CA GLN A 247 -3.13 23.12 5.02
C GLN A 247 -4.18 22.90 3.92
N ALA A 248 -3.75 22.72 2.68
CA ALA A 248 -4.65 22.45 1.55
C ALA A 248 -5.44 21.16 1.76
N GLU A 249 -4.80 20.07 2.18
CA GLU A 249 -5.45 18.80 2.52
C GLU A 249 -6.49 18.96 3.63
N PHE A 250 -6.14 19.67 4.69
CA PHE A 250 -7.06 19.91 5.80
C PHE A 250 -8.31 20.67 5.34
N LEU A 251 -8.12 21.74 4.55
CA LEU A 251 -9.21 22.55 4.02
C LEU A 251 -10.10 21.77 3.05
N LEU A 252 -9.52 20.90 2.21
CA LEU A 252 -10.26 20.02 1.31
C LEU A 252 -11.20 19.09 2.10
N LYS A 253 -10.69 18.40 3.12
CA LYS A 253 -11.50 17.53 4.00
C LYS A 253 -12.59 18.30 4.74
N LYS A 254 -12.31 19.54 5.13
CA LYS A 254 -13.32 20.42 5.73
C LYS A 254 -14.36 20.89 4.72
N ALA A 255 -14.02 21.05 3.45
CA ALA A 255 -14.99 21.41 2.41
C ALA A 255 -16.01 20.26 2.20
N GLU A 256 -15.56 19.01 2.21
CA GLU A 256 -16.43 17.83 2.08
C GLU A 256 -17.47 17.70 3.21
N SER A 257 -17.11 18.17 4.41
CA SER A 257 -17.96 18.15 5.60
C SER A 257 -18.65 19.50 5.89
N ALA A 258 -18.67 20.42 4.92
CA ALA A 258 -19.29 21.73 5.07
C ALA A 258 -20.82 21.63 5.15
N ALA A 259 -21.42 22.43 6.04
CA ALA A 259 -22.87 22.42 6.26
C ALA A 259 -23.63 23.23 5.19
N THR A 260 -22.99 24.26 4.63
CA THR A 260 -23.59 25.11 3.59
C THR A 260 -22.70 25.19 2.35
N PRO A 261 -23.28 25.41 1.15
CA PRO A 261 -22.51 25.59 -0.08
C PRO A 261 -21.51 26.74 0.00
N GLU A 262 -21.84 27.83 0.68
CA GLU A 262 -20.98 29.01 0.80
C GLU A 262 -19.74 28.69 1.64
N GLN A 263 -19.91 27.92 2.73
CA GLN A 263 -18.78 27.43 3.52
C GLN A 263 -17.90 26.46 2.74
N LYS A 264 -18.49 25.62 1.88
CA LYS A 264 -17.74 24.73 0.99
C LYS A 264 -16.89 25.56 0.03
N GLU A 265 -17.49 26.54 -0.65
CA GLU A 265 -16.82 27.41 -1.61
C GLU A 265 -15.68 28.21 -0.95
N GLU A 266 -15.92 28.81 0.22
CA GLU A 266 -14.90 29.55 0.96
C GLU A 266 -13.70 28.67 1.33
N ARG A 267 -13.96 27.45 1.83
CA ARG A 267 -12.92 26.47 2.18
C ARG A 267 -12.12 26.02 0.96
N LEU A 268 -12.79 25.76 -0.16
CA LEU A 268 -12.13 25.39 -1.41
C LEU A 268 -11.27 26.52 -1.96
N ARG A 269 -11.74 27.77 -1.90
CA ARG A 269 -10.95 28.95 -2.29
C ARG A 269 -9.70 29.11 -1.42
N MET A 270 -9.80 28.87 -0.12
CA MET A 270 -8.62 28.85 0.77
C MET A 270 -7.68 27.69 0.46
N ALA A 271 -8.22 26.50 0.19
CA ALA A 271 -7.43 25.32 -0.18
C ALA A 271 -6.66 25.57 -1.48
N LEU A 272 -7.30 26.21 -2.47
CA LEU A 272 -6.70 26.59 -3.74
C LEU A 272 -5.50 27.51 -3.54
N GLY A 273 -5.65 28.56 -2.72
CA GLY A 273 -4.54 29.47 -2.41
C GLY A 273 -3.35 28.79 -1.72
N CYS A 274 -3.60 27.76 -0.91
CA CYS A 274 -2.53 26.97 -0.29
C CYS A 274 -1.87 26.03 -1.31
N ALA A 275 -2.65 25.28 -2.08
CA ALA A 275 -2.17 24.31 -3.06
C ALA A 275 -1.39 24.98 -4.22
N ASP A 276 -1.85 26.13 -4.69
CA ASP A 276 -1.17 26.92 -5.73
C ASP A 276 0.22 27.37 -5.24
N ARG A 277 0.28 27.98 -4.04
CA ARG A 277 1.56 28.37 -3.42
C ARG A 277 2.48 27.18 -3.16
N SER A 278 1.93 26.05 -2.74
CA SER A 278 2.68 24.81 -2.56
C SER A 278 3.30 24.33 -3.87
N THR A 279 2.56 24.41 -4.98
CA THR A 279 3.02 24.02 -6.31
C THR A 279 4.09 24.96 -6.84
N ILE A 280 3.95 26.27 -6.60
CA ILE A 280 4.98 27.27 -6.91
C ILE A 280 6.26 27.02 -6.09
N ALA A 281 6.12 26.63 -4.82
CA ALA A 281 7.25 26.36 -3.94
C ALA A 281 8.04 25.10 -4.35
N ALA A 282 7.36 24.06 -4.82
CA ALA A 282 7.98 22.79 -5.19
C ALA A 282 7.41 22.23 -6.51
N PRO A 283 7.70 22.86 -7.66
CA PRO A 283 7.10 22.49 -8.95
C PRO A 283 7.57 21.12 -9.48
N SER A 284 8.64 20.55 -8.91
CA SER A 284 9.13 19.21 -9.25
C SER A 284 8.47 18.08 -8.45
N GLU A 285 7.73 18.41 -7.38
CA GLU A 285 7.12 17.42 -6.50
C GLU A 285 5.73 17.04 -7.01
N PHE A 286 5.49 15.76 -7.31
CA PHE A 286 4.20 15.28 -7.80
C PHE A 286 3.05 15.63 -6.85
N GLY A 287 3.28 15.46 -5.53
CA GLY A 287 2.25 15.63 -4.51
C GLY A 287 1.57 17.00 -4.52
N THR A 288 2.32 18.08 -4.81
CA THR A 288 1.75 19.44 -4.81
C THR A 288 0.80 19.65 -5.98
N TRP A 289 1.16 19.16 -7.16
CA TRP A 289 0.30 19.22 -8.34
C TRP A 289 -0.93 18.33 -8.21
N ALA A 290 -0.75 17.12 -7.67
CA ALA A 290 -1.86 16.21 -7.39
C ALA A 290 -2.87 16.85 -6.42
N ARG A 291 -2.40 17.54 -5.37
CA ARG A 291 -3.27 18.28 -4.46
C ARG A 291 -4.02 19.41 -5.15
N LEU A 292 -3.32 20.20 -5.97
CA LEU A 292 -3.93 21.29 -6.72
C LEU A 292 -5.02 20.79 -7.68
N ALA A 293 -4.77 19.68 -8.38
CA ALA A 293 -5.76 19.03 -9.21
C ALA A 293 -6.97 18.54 -8.41
N GLN A 294 -6.76 17.94 -7.23
CA GLN A 294 -7.85 17.53 -6.32
C GLN A 294 -8.73 18.72 -5.89
N VAL A 295 -8.12 19.88 -5.61
CA VAL A 295 -8.87 21.10 -5.26
C VAL A 295 -9.72 21.57 -6.43
N TYR A 296 -9.19 21.61 -7.65
CA TYR A 296 -9.97 21.98 -8.84
C TYR A 296 -11.10 20.99 -9.12
N VAL A 297 -10.87 19.68 -8.96
CA VAL A 297 -11.93 18.67 -9.04
C VAL A 297 -13.03 18.93 -8.00
N ALA A 298 -12.68 19.24 -6.76
CA ALA A 298 -13.65 19.53 -5.71
C ALA A 298 -14.43 20.85 -5.94
N MET A 299 -13.84 21.77 -6.71
CA MET A 299 -14.48 23.00 -7.21
C MET A 299 -15.30 22.80 -8.50
N GLU A 300 -15.31 21.59 -9.06
CA GLU A 300 -15.97 21.26 -10.33
C GLU A 300 -15.38 22.03 -11.53
N ASP A 301 -14.12 22.47 -11.42
CA ASP A 301 -13.36 23.12 -12.48
C ASP A 301 -12.51 22.08 -13.25
N TRP A 302 -13.16 21.38 -14.16
CA TRP A 302 -12.58 20.25 -14.88
C TRP A 302 -11.46 20.65 -15.85
N GLU A 303 -11.56 21.84 -16.45
CA GLU A 303 -10.57 22.34 -17.42
C GLU A 303 -9.23 22.60 -16.74
N ASN A 304 -9.25 23.30 -15.60
CA ASN A 304 -8.05 23.53 -14.82
C ASN A 304 -7.55 22.23 -14.17
N ALA A 305 -8.44 21.38 -13.65
CA ALA A 305 -8.04 20.08 -13.11
C ALA A 305 -7.24 19.23 -14.12
N LEU A 306 -7.75 19.10 -15.36
CA LEU A 306 -7.06 18.36 -16.43
C LEU A 306 -5.76 19.04 -16.86
N THR A 307 -5.74 20.37 -16.93
CA THR A 307 -4.54 21.14 -17.29
C THR A 307 -3.42 20.95 -16.25
N ILE A 308 -3.76 21.01 -14.96
CA ILE A 308 -2.83 20.76 -13.86
C ILE A 308 -2.37 19.31 -13.86
N LEU A 309 -3.30 18.35 -14.02
CA LEU A 309 -2.96 16.94 -14.08
C LEU A 309 -1.98 16.62 -15.22
N ASN A 310 -2.20 17.18 -16.40
CA ASN A 310 -1.31 17.04 -17.55
C ASN A 310 0.08 17.67 -17.31
N SER A 311 0.16 18.65 -16.41
CA SER A 311 1.41 19.35 -16.05
C SER A 311 2.14 18.70 -14.87
N CYS A 312 1.56 17.67 -14.23
CA CYS A 312 2.16 16.99 -13.09
C CYS A 312 3.52 16.34 -13.46
N PRO A 313 4.58 16.54 -12.65
CA PRO A 313 5.83 15.82 -12.83
C PRO A 313 5.63 14.36 -12.41
N ILE A 314 5.84 13.43 -13.34
CA ILE A 314 5.78 11.99 -13.08
C ILE A 314 7.17 11.39 -13.12
N THR A 315 7.51 10.65 -12.08
CA THR A 315 8.74 9.86 -11.97
C THR A 315 8.58 8.52 -12.69
N ASP A 316 9.68 7.95 -13.20
CA ASP A 316 9.62 6.65 -13.89
C ASP A 316 9.11 5.51 -12.99
N GLY A 317 9.27 5.62 -11.66
CA GLY A 317 8.71 4.66 -10.69
C GLY A 317 7.17 4.65 -10.64
N LEU A 318 6.52 5.76 -10.97
CA LEU A 318 5.06 5.86 -11.09
C LEU A 318 4.54 5.43 -12.46
N ARG A 319 5.39 5.36 -13.49
CA ARG A 319 5.01 4.93 -14.84
C ARG A 319 4.79 3.42 -14.94
N GLY A 320 5.19 2.65 -13.91
CA GLY A 320 5.15 1.19 -13.92
C GLY A 320 6.20 0.64 -14.90
N THR A 321 7.28 0.08 -14.38
CA THR A 321 8.16 -0.74 -15.24
C THR A 321 7.43 -2.04 -15.56
N PRO A 322 7.49 -2.55 -16.80
CA PRO A 322 7.10 -3.93 -17.08
C PRO A 322 7.94 -4.84 -16.17
N ASP A 323 7.30 -5.75 -15.44
CA ASP A 323 8.02 -6.72 -14.60
C ASP A 323 9.06 -7.46 -15.46
N PRO A 324 10.33 -7.56 -15.02
CA PRO A 324 11.26 -8.47 -15.68
C PRO A 324 10.73 -9.89 -15.50
N THR A 325 10.51 -10.57 -16.61
CA THR A 325 10.21 -12.01 -16.66
C THR A 325 11.22 -12.74 -15.78
N THR A 326 10.75 -13.38 -14.73
CA THR A 326 11.54 -14.31 -13.94
C THR A 326 12.01 -15.45 -14.84
N ASN A 327 13.30 -15.48 -15.13
CA ASN A 327 13.96 -16.55 -15.88
C ASN A 327 13.81 -17.90 -15.17
N GLY A 328 13.48 -18.91 -15.95
CA GLY A 328 13.51 -20.31 -15.57
C GLY A 328 13.28 -21.17 -16.80
N GLU A 329 14.26 -21.21 -17.70
CA GLU A 329 14.66 -22.41 -18.45
C GLU A 329 15.91 -22.10 -19.30
N GLN A 330 17.04 -22.62 -18.84
CA GLN A 330 18.23 -22.85 -19.67
C GLN A 330 17.96 -24.05 -20.56
N THR A 331 18.27 -23.92 -21.85
CA THR A 331 18.87 -25.03 -22.61
C THR A 331 19.96 -24.45 -23.50
N ASP A 332 21.20 -24.84 -23.20
CA ASP A 332 22.39 -24.52 -23.98
C ASP A 332 22.49 -25.42 -25.23
N ASP A 333 22.79 -24.75 -26.33
CA ASP A 333 23.79 -25.05 -27.38
C ASP A 333 23.70 -26.23 -28.39
N GLU A 334 23.96 -25.78 -29.64
CA GLU A 334 24.73 -26.39 -30.75
C GLU A 334 24.04 -27.22 -31.87
N ASP A 335 23.84 -26.51 -33.00
CA ASP A 335 24.45 -26.71 -34.33
C ASP A 335 23.79 -27.61 -35.42
N ALA A 336 23.95 -27.09 -36.65
CA ALA A 336 23.87 -27.69 -37.99
C ALA A 336 22.51 -28.06 -38.63
N GLY A 337 22.13 -27.24 -39.62
CA GLY A 337 22.11 -27.69 -41.02
C GLY A 337 20.82 -28.27 -41.64
N ASP A 338 20.29 -27.50 -42.61
CA ASP A 338 19.77 -27.93 -43.91
C ASP A 338 18.24 -28.05 -44.16
N GLU A 339 17.86 -27.58 -45.35
CA GLU A 339 16.50 -27.33 -45.84
C GLU A 339 15.70 -28.59 -46.24
N LYS A 340 14.37 -28.63 -45.96
CA LYS A 340 13.27 -28.81 -46.96
C LYS A 340 11.86 -29.01 -46.36
N LYS A 341 10.89 -28.29 -46.98
CA LYS A 341 9.44 -28.53 -47.27
C LYS A 341 8.73 -29.70 -46.54
N THR A 342 7.52 -29.58 -45.99
CA THR A 342 6.22 -29.33 -46.68
C THR A 342 5.05 -29.20 -45.68
N ALA A 343 4.01 -28.46 -46.10
CA ALA A 343 2.56 -28.62 -45.87
C ALA A 343 1.99 -28.65 -44.43
N GLY A 344 1.10 -27.69 -44.18
CA GLY A 344 0.35 -27.56 -42.94
C GLY A 344 -0.84 -28.51 -42.81
N ASP A 345 -1.34 -28.57 -41.58
CA ASP A 345 -2.73 -28.86 -41.27
C ASP A 345 -3.09 -28.15 -39.96
N ALA A 346 -4.22 -27.48 -39.94
CA ALA A 346 -4.83 -26.89 -38.75
C ALA A 346 -5.72 -27.92 -38.04
N PRO A 347 -6.07 -27.68 -36.76
CA PRO A 347 -7.41 -28.04 -36.31
C PRO A 347 -8.14 -26.92 -35.57
N GLU A 348 -9.29 -26.61 -36.18
CA GLU A 348 -10.63 -26.16 -35.76
C GLU A 348 -10.99 -25.45 -34.42
N PRO A 349 -12.08 -24.62 -34.46
CA PRO A 349 -12.53 -23.76 -33.38
C PRO A 349 -13.72 -24.32 -32.58
N VAL A 350 -13.94 -23.79 -31.37
CA VAL A 350 -15.14 -24.07 -30.57
C VAL A 350 -16.13 -22.92 -30.73
N ASN A 351 -17.28 -23.23 -31.33
CA ASN A 351 -18.43 -22.35 -31.54
C ASN A 351 -19.26 -22.15 -30.25
N GLY A 352 -19.73 -20.92 -30.04
CA GLY A 352 -20.83 -20.55 -29.15
C GLY A 352 -21.62 -19.41 -29.81
N GLU A 353 -22.90 -19.67 -30.10
CA GLU A 353 -23.73 -19.02 -31.12
C GLU A 353 -24.01 -17.52 -30.92
N ALA A 354 -23.98 -16.80 -32.04
CA ALA A 354 -24.42 -15.42 -32.18
C ALA A 354 -25.95 -15.35 -32.34
N VAL A 355 -26.62 -14.62 -31.44
CA VAL A 355 -27.99 -14.15 -31.67
C VAL A 355 -27.92 -12.79 -32.35
N HIS A 356 -28.30 -12.75 -33.63
CA HIS A 356 -28.50 -11.53 -34.39
C HIS A 356 -29.65 -10.70 -33.78
N GLY A 357 -29.30 -9.54 -33.21
CA GLY A 357 -30.22 -8.43 -32.92
C GLY A 357 -29.53 -7.13 -33.37
N GLY A 358 -30.18 -6.38 -34.25
CA GLY A 358 -29.60 -5.30 -35.04
C GLY A 358 -28.76 -4.30 -34.25
N ALA A 359 -27.58 -3.98 -34.80
CA ALA A 359 -26.75 -2.88 -34.35
C ALA A 359 -27.51 -1.56 -34.52
N ALA A 360 -28.08 -1.05 -33.43
CA ALA A 360 -28.27 0.39 -33.31
C ALA A 360 -26.86 1.00 -33.31
N ALA A 361 -26.56 1.78 -34.36
CA ALA A 361 -25.34 2.53 -34.46
C ALA A 361 -25.17 3.36 -33.18
N VAL A 362 -24.13 3.05 -32.41
CA VAL A 362 -23.69 3.89 -31.30
C VAL A 362 -23.28 5.21 -31.95
N GLU A 363 -24.06 6.27 -31.70
CA GLU A 363 -23.73 7.61 -32.20
C GLU A 363 -22.32 7.99 -31.73
N LYS A 364 -21.47 8.37 -32.67
CA LYS A 364 -20.16 8.98 -32.37
C LYS A 364 -20.40 10.21 -31.47
N PRO A 365 -19.55 10.44 -30.46
CA PRO A 365 -19.56 11.69 -29.71
C PRO A 365 -19.47 12.87 -30.69
N THR A 366 -20.35 13.86 -30.54
CA THR A 366 -20.51 15.02 -31.43
C THR A 366 -19.27 15.92 -31.57
N HIS A 367 -18.18 15.60 -30.87
CA HIS A 367 -16.94 16.39 -30.85
C HIS A 367 -15.67 15.65 -31.34
N ALA A 368 -15.79 14.45 -31.92
CA ALA A 368 -14.65 13.81 -32.56
C ALA A 368 -14.45 14.36 -34.00
N ILE A 369 -13.49 15.26 -34.19
CA ILE A 369 -13.12 15.79 -35.52
C ILE A 369 -12.13 14.82 -36.20
N ASP A 370 -12.47 14.43 -37.43
CA ASP A 370 -11.62 13.64 -38.33
C ASP A 370 -10.58 14.57 -39.01
N PRO A 371 -9.27 14.29 -39.00
CA PRO A 371 -8.24 15.21 -39.52
C PRO A 371 -8.20 15.40 -41.05
N GLY A 372 -9.15 14.81 -41.79
CA GLY A 372 -8.97 14.48 -43.21
C GLY A 372 -9.62 15.37 -44.27
N GLU A 373 -10.46 16.35 -43.93
CA GLU A 373 -11.18 17.13 -44.96
C GLU A 373 -11.04 18.64 -44.81
N VAL A 374 -10.12 19.23 -45.58
CA VAL A 374 -10.13 20.66 -45.89
C VAL A 374 -10.12 20.83 -47.40
N LYS A 375 -11.31 21.05 -47.99
CA LYS A 375 -11.43 21.67 -49.32
C LYS A 375 -11.50 23.18 -49.13
N ALA A 376 -10.67 23.90 -49.87
CA ALA A 376 -10.55 25.35 -49.78
C ALA A 376 -11.75 26.05 -50.43
N ASP A 377 -12.54 26.75 -49.62
CA ASP A 377 -13.54 27.73 -50.06
C ASP A 377 -13.19 29.13 -49.49
N PRO A 378 -13.37 30.24 -50.24
CA PRO A 378 -12.91 31.56 -49.84
C PRO A 378 -13.70 32.22 -48.69
N GLU A 379 -14.86 31.67 -48.29
CA GLU A 379 -15.54 32.06 -47.04
C GLU A 379 -14.90 31.44 -45.77
N ALA A 380 -13.98 30.48 -45.94
CA ALA A 380 -13.29 29.82 -44.82
C ALA A 380 -12.20 30.68 -44.16
N THR A 381 -11.91 31.89 -44.65
CA THR A 381 -10.78 32.69 -44.13
C THR A 381 -11.02 33.20 -42.71
N HIS A 382 -12.25 33.64 -42.39
CA HIS A 382 -12.62 34.04 -41.02
C HIS A 382 -12.80 32.84 -40.07
N GLN A 383 -13.29 31.70 -40.59
CA GLN A 383 -13.41 30.47 -39.81
C GLN A 383 -12.04 29.84 -39.56
N ASN A 384 -11.09 29.92 -40.51
CA ASN A 384 -9.73 29.42 -40.37
C ASN A 384 -8.93 30.19 -39.33
N ASP A 385 -9.06 31.52 -39.21
CA ASP A 385 -8.40 32.29 -38.15
C ASP A 385 -8.96 31.96 -36.75
N GLU A 386 -10.28 31.72 -36.64
CA GLU A 386 -10.90 31.23 -35.41
C GLU A 386 -10.52 29.77 -35.11
N HIS A 387 -10.36 28.93 -36.13
CA HIS A 387 -9.90 27.54 -36.00
C HIS A 387 -8.41 27.46 -35.63
N LEU A 388 -7.56 28.27 -36.25
CA LEU A 388 -6.13 28.39 -35.97
C LEU A 388 -5.89 28.96 -34.57
N SER A 389 -6.68 29.94 -34.13
CA SER A 389 -6.62 30.44 -32.75
C SER A 389 -7.12 29.40 -31.73
N LYS A 390 -8.18 28.64 -32.04
CA LYS A 390 -8.62 27.49 -31.22
C LYS A 390 -7.60 26.34 -31.20
N LEU A 391 -6.84 26.13 -32.27
CA LEU A 391 -5.75 25.15 -32.33
C LEU A 391 -4.51 25.64 -31.57
N ASN A 392 -4.19 26.94 -31.61
CA ASN A 392 -3.07 27.54 -30.89
C ASN A 392 -3.25 27.50 -29.36
N ASN A 393 -4.50 27.37 -28.87
CA ASN A 393 -4.80 27.27 -27.44
C ASN A 393 -4.82 25.82 -26.92
N LYS A 394 -4.69 24.81 -27.79
CA LYS A 394 -4.65 23.41 -27.37
C LYS A 394 -3.26 23.05 -26.85
N ARG A 395 -3.22 22.39 -25.70
CA ARG A 395 -1.98 21.81 -25.14
C ARG A 395 -1.88 20.34 -25.57
N LEU A 396 -0.65 19.87 -25.73
CA LEU A 396 -0.39 18.45 -25.98
C LEU A 396 -0.72 17.66 -24.71
N CYS A 397 -1.49 16.58 -24.87
CA CYS A 397 -1.72 15.61 -23.79
C CYS A 397 -0.47 14.75 -23.61
N GLU A 398 -0.03 14.61 -22.37
CA GLU A 398 1.05 13.71 -22.00
C GLU A 398 0.65 12.25 -22.24
N ARG A 399 1.60 11.44 -22.73
CA ARG A 399 1.32 10.05 -23.16
C ARG A 399 0.80 9.16 -22.04
N TRP A 400 1.28 9.38 -20.81
CA TRP A 400 0.82 8.61 -19.66
C TRP A 400 -0.65 8.91 -19.33
N LEU A 401 -1.08 10.17 -19.52
CA LEU A 401 -2.45 10.59 -19.27
C LEU A 401 -3.39 10.05 -20.35
N ASP A 402 -2.95 10.06 -21.62
CA ASP A 402 -3.64 9.39 -22.72
C ASP A 402 -3.82 7.87 -22.44
N SER A 403 -2.77 7.22 -21.94
CA SER A 403 -2.83 5.81 -21.53
C SER A 403 -3.83 5.59 -20.39
N LEU A 404 -3.91 6.50 -19.41
CA LEU A 404 -4.91 6.43 -18.34
C LEU A 404 -6.34 6.62 -18.86
N PHE A 405 -6.57 7.49 -19.86
CA PHE A 405 -7.88 7.60 -20.51
C PHE A 405 -8.26 6.29 -21.21
N MET A 406 -7.31 5.62 -21.87
CA MET A 406 -7.55 4.31 -22.46
C MET A 406 -7.87 3.24 -21.40
N VAL A 407 -7.15 3.21 -20.29
CA VAL A 407 -7.43 2.29 -19.17
C VAL A 407 -8.81 2.57 -18.56
N LEU A 408 -9.17 3.84 -18.35
CA LEU A 408 -10.48 4.23 -17.84
C LEU A 408 -11.60 3.84 -18.81
N TYR A 409 -11.39 4.04 -20.12
CA TYR A 409 -12.33 3.60 -21.15
C TYR A 409 -12.54 2.08 -21.12
N GLU A 410 -11.47 1.31 -20.98
CA GLU A 410 -11.54 -0.14 -20.85
C GLU A 410 -12.28 -0.58 -19.59
N ASP A 411 -12.00 0.06 -18.44
CA ASP A 411 -12.72 -0.19 -17.19
C ASP A 411 -14.24 0.09 -17.36
N LEU A 412 -14.61 1.23 -17.95
CA LEU A 412 -16.02 1.58 -18.24
C LEU A 412 -16.67 0.60 -19.22
N ARG A 413 -15.95 0.16 -20.25
CA ARG A 413 -16.42 -0.81 -21.25
C ARG A 413 -16.72 -2.16 -20.58
N VAL A 414 -15.77 -2.70 -19.82
CA VAL A 414 -15.93 -3.99 -19.12
C VAL A 414 -17.06 -3.90 -18.10
N TYR A 415 -17.15 -2.80 -17.35
CA TYR A 415 -18.24 -2.57 -16.41
C TYR A 415 -19.60 -2.56 -17.11
N THR A 416 -19.73 -1.83 -18.21
CA THR A 416 -20.98 -1.73 -18.98
C THR A 416 -21.41 -3.08 -19.55
N ILE A 417 -20.47 -3.86 -20.10
CA ILE A 417 -20.72 -5.22 -20.59
C ILE A 417 -21.23 -6.10 -19.45
N TRP A 418 -20.56 -6.08 -18.30
CA TRP A 418 -20.96 -6.87 -17.13
C TRP A 418 -22.38 -6.51 -16.67
N ARG A 419 -22.68 -5.22 -16.48
CA ARG A 419 -24.02 -4.77 -16.04
C ARG A 419 -25.11 -5.14 -17.06
N THR A 420 -24.83 -5.00 -18.35
CA THR A 420 -25.76 -5.38 -19.42
C THR A 420 -26.03 -6.88 -19.42
N GLN A 421 -24.99 -7.70 -19.33
CA GLN A 421 -25.14 -9.17 -19.27
C GLN A 421 -25.93 -9.60 -18.04
N MET A 422 -25.63 -9.05 -16.85
CA MET A 422 -26.40 -9.35 -15.64
C MET A 422 -27.88 -9.00 -15.81
N ALA A 423 -28.20 -7.85 -16.41
CA ALA A 423 -29.58 -7.45 -16.67
C ALA A 423 -30.29 -8.39 -17.66
N GLN A 424 -29.62 -8.80 -18.74
CA GLN A 424 -30.15 -9.75 -19.72
C GLN A 424 -30.48 -11.11 -19.10
N TYR A 425 -29.55 -11.67 -18.33
CA TYR A 425 -29.75 -12.95 -17.63
C TYR A 425 -30.90 -12.87 -16.64
N ARG A 426 -30.99 -11.77 -15.88
CA ARG A 426 -32.11 -11.53 -14.95
C ARG A 426 -33.44 -11.45 -15.69
N ALA A 427 -33.50 -10.80 -16.85
CA ALA A 427 -34.72 -10.72 -17.67
C ALA A 427 -35.15 -12.09 -18.22
N GLN A 428 -34.19 -12.94 -18.59
CA GLN A 428 -34.45 -14.32 -19.03
C GLN A 428 -34.70 -15.30 -17.88
N SER A 429 -34.74 -14.81 -16.62
CA SER A 429 -34.81 -15.65 -15.41
C SER A 429 -33.71 -16.71 -15.33
N MET A 430 -32.57 -16.45 -15.97
CA MET A 430 -31.38 -17.30 -15.95
C MET A 430 -30.41 -16.82 -14.86
N GLN A 431 -29.66 -17.76 -14.28
CA GLN A 431 -28.64 -17.43 -13.30
C GLN A 431 -27.38 -16.91 -13.99
N TYR A 432 -26.97 -15.69 -13.69
CA TYR A 432 -25.67 -15.16 -14.10
C TYR A 432 -24.56 -15.81 -13.26
N ARG A 433 -23.78 -16.70 -13.87
CA ARG A 433 -22.71 -17.45 -13.19
C ARG A 433 -21.34 -16.97 -13.65
N LYS A 434 -20.45 -16.77 -12.69
CA LYS A 434 -19.05 -16.38 -12.85
C LYS A 434 -18.21 -17.11 -11.81
N SER A 435 -16.93 -17.30 -12.11
CA SER A 435 -15.96 -17.82 -11.15
C SER A 435 -15.74 -16.83 -9.99
N ALA A 436 -15.20 -17.32 -8.87
CA ALA A 436 -14.89 -16.45 -7.73
C ALA A 436 -13.86 -15.37 -8.08
N GLU A 437 -12.91 -15.67 -8.97
CA GLU A 437 -11.86 -14.75 -9.40
C GLU A 437 -12.43 -13.66 -10.31
N GLU A 438 -13.31 -14.01 -11.24
CA GLU A 438 -14.03 -13.01 -12.05
C GLU A 438 -14.85 -12.06 -11.16
N TRP A 439 -15.55 -12.59 -10.14
CA TRP A 439 -16.28 -11.74 -9.21
C TRP A 439 -15.38 -10.82 -8.38
N GLU A 440 -14.19 -11.28 -7.97
CA GLU A 440 -13.21 -10.45 -7.27
C GLU A 440 -12.69 -9.31 -8.16
N ILE A 441 -12.42 -9.61 -9.44
CA ILE A 441 -11.98 -8.62 -10.44
C ILE A 441 -13.09 -7.61 -10.71
N LEU A 442 -14.33 -8.07 -10.93
CA LEU A 442 -15.49 -7.19 -11.16
C LEU A 442 -15.79 -6.30 -9.95
N GLY A 443 -15.65 -6.83 -8.73
CA GLY A 443 -15.77 -6.02 -7.51
C GLY A 443 -14.69 -4.95 -7.42
N SER A 444 -13.44 -5.30 -7.73
CA SER A 444 -12.33 -4.33 -7.75
C SER A 444 -12.50 -3.29 -8.86
N LEU A 445 -13.02 -3.68 -10.03
CA LEU A 445 -13.37 -2.78 -11.13
C LEU A 445 -14.45 -1.78 -10.70
N ALA A 446 -15.54 -2.25 -10.12
CA ALA A 446 -16.61 -1.39 -9.62
C ALA A 446 -16.12 -0.43 -8.53
N GLU A 447 -15.23 -0.91 -7.64
CA GLU A 447 -14.60 -0.07 -6.62
C GLU A 447 -13.73 1.04 -7.25
N ARG A 448 -12.92 0.74 -8.28
CA ARG A 448 -12.14 1.76 -9.02
C ARG A 448 -13.03 2.81 -9.69
N LEU A 449 -14.17 2.39 -10.22
CA LEU A 449 -15.18 3.27 -10.85
C LEU A 449 -16.11 3.94 -9.82
N GLN A 450 -15.86 3.78 -8.52
CA GLN A 450 -16.65 4.37 -7.43
C GLN A 450 -18.11 3.88 -7.35
N HIS A 451 -18.41 2.71 -7.93
CA HIS A 451 -19.69 2.02 -7.85
C HIS A 451 -19.75 1.07 -6.64
N THR A 452 -19.91 1.66 -5.44
CA THR A 452 -19.80 0.93 -4.16
C THR A 452 -20.82 -0.21 -4.00
N ASP A 453 -22.05 -0.04 -4.46
CA ASP A 453 -23.11 -1.03 -4.28
C ASP A 453 -22.89 -2.24 -5.19
N GLU A 454 -22.50 -2.01 -6.44
CA GLU A 454 -22.13 -3.04 -7.39
C GLU A 454 -20.85 -3.78 -6.97
N ALA A 455 -19.87 -3.06 -6.41
CA ALA A 455 -18.68 -3.67 -5.83
C ALA A 455 -19.05 -4.64 -4.70
N MET A 456 -19.95 -4.24 -3.81
CA MET A 456 -20.47 -5.08 -2.73
C MET A 456 -21.23 -6.31 -3.23
N GLU A 457 -22.06 -6.16 -4.28
CA GLU A 457 -22.75 -7.28 -4.93
C GLU A 457 -21.77 -8.31 -5.48
N ALA A 458 -20.73 -7.85 -6.19
CA ALA A 458 -19.69 -8.70 -6.75
C ALA A 458 -18.85 -9.38 -5.66
N TYR A 459 -18.40 -8.65 -4.64
CA TYR A 459 -17.63 -9.24 -3.54
C TYR A 459 -18.42 -10.26 -2.72
N ARG A 460 -19.71 -10.03 -2.49
CA ARG A 460 -20.58 -11.04 -1.85
C ARG A 460 -20.71 -12.30 -2.69
N SER A 461 -20.85 -12.13 -4.00
CA SER A 461 -20.91 -13.24 -4.95
C SER A 461 -19.59 -14.03 -4.99
N CYS A 462 -18.45 -13.33 -4.94
CA CYS A 462 -17.13 -13.94 -4.77
C CYS A 462 -17.06 -14.79 -3.50
N LEU A 463 -17.41 -14.20 -2.34
CA LEU A 463 -17.33 -14.87 -1.05
C LEU A 463 -18.31 -16.03 -0.86
N ALA A 464 -19.43 -16.02 -1.59
CA ALA A 464 -20.36 -17.15 -1.65
C ALA A 464 -19.76 -18.35 -2.40
N ALA A 465 -18.89 -18.11 -3.38
CA ALA A 465 -18.21 -19.15 -4.14
C ALA A 465 -16.91 -19.63 -3.48
N ARG A 466 -16.05 -18.69 -3.02
CA ARG A 466 -14.75 -18.99 -2.39
C ARG A 466 -14.35 -17.87 -1.44
N PHE A 467 -13.67 -18.21 -0.35
CA PHE A 467 -13.06 -17.19 0.50
C PHE A 467 -12.01 -16.39 -0.27
N SER A 468 -12.09 -15.05 -0.19
CA SER A 468 -11.07 -14.13 -0.69
C SER A 468 -10.80 -13.05 0.37
N PRO A 469 -9.53 -12.87 0.80
CA PRO A 469 -9.16 -11.80 1.72
C PRO A 469 -9.42 -10.42 1.10
N LYS A 470 -9.11 -10.23 -0.19
CA LYS A 470 -9.33 -8.98 -0.92
C LYS A 470 -10.80 -8.59 -0.98
N ALA A 471 -11.68 -9.52 -1.36
CA ALA A 471 -13.12 -9.26 -1.40
C ALA A 471 -13.68 -8.96 0.00
N LEU A 472 -13.22 -9.68 1.03
CA LEU A 472 -13.67 -9.46 2.40
C LEU A 472 -13.14 -8.14 2.99
N ALA A 473 -11.92 -7.72 2.66
CA ALA A 473 -11.37 -6.42 3.04
C ALA A 473 -12.14 -5.27 2.38
N GLY A 474 -12.51 -5.42 1.09
CA GLY A 474 -13.42 -4.49 0.41
C GLY A 474 -14.76 -4.33 1.12
N ILE A 475 -15.40 -5.45 1.48
CA ILE A 475 -16.66 -5.46 2.25
C ILE A 475 -16.49 -4.85 3.66
N LEU A 476 -15.39 -5.14 4.34
CA LEU A 476 -15.11 -4.63 5.69
C LEU A 476 -15.08 -3.10 5.70
N ARG A 477 -14.45 -2.45 4.71
CA ARG A 477 -14.43 -0.98 4.59
C ARG A 477 -15.85 -0.40 4.50
N VAL A 478 -16.76 -1.07 3.80
CA VAL A 478 -18.17 -0.66 3.71
C VAL A 478 -18.91 -0.88 5.04
N PHE A 479 -18.62 -1.97 5.76
CA PHE A 479 -19.18 -2.18 7.10
C PHE A 479 -18.71 -1.12 8.09
N GLU A 480 -17.45 -0.72 8.06
CA GLU A 480 -16.93 0.37 8.90
C GLU A 480 -17.65 1.69 8.59
N ARG A 481 -17.79 2.04 7.31
CA ARG A 481 -18.48 3.26 6.87
C ARG A 481 -19.95 3.28 7.31
N ASN A 482 -20.63 2.15 7.23
CA ASN A 482 -22.05 2.02 7.60
C ASN A 482 -22.27 1.79 9.10
N LYS A 483 -21.21 1.83 9.93
CA LYS A 483 -21.24 1.49 11.37
C LYS A 483 -21.86 0.12 11.65
N ASN A 484 -21.57 -0.79 10.73
CA ASN A 484 -21.83 -2.21 10.66
C ASN A 484 -21.13 -3.05 11.75
N THR A 485 -21.27 -2.79 13.06
CA THR A 485 -20.35 -3.36 14.08
C THR A 485 -20.30 -4.90 14.08
N ARG A 486 -21.44 -5.59 14.02
CA ARG A 486 -21.47 -7.05 14.13
C ARG A 486 -20.84 -7.72 12.90
N GLU A 487 -21.19 -7.24 11.72
CA GLU A 487 -20.66 -7.73 10.46
C GLU A 487 -19.18 -7.37 10.28
N ALA A 488 -18.75 -6.19 10.73
CA ALA A 488 -17.35 -5.79 10.73
C ALA A 488 -16.50 -6.71 11.63
N VAL A 489 -16.95 -7.02 12.84
CA VAL A 489 -16.26 -7.97 13.74
C VAL A 489 -16.18 -9.37 13.10
N ALA A 490 -17.25 -9.84 12.46
CA ALA A 490 -17.25 -11.14 11.79
C ALA A 490 -16.27 -11.18 10.60
N ALA A 491 -16.18 -10.10 9.82
CA ALA A 491 -15.21 -9.97 8.73
C ALA A 491 -13.77 -9.91 9.27
N PHE A 492 -13.53 -9.11 10.31
CA PHE A 492 -12.25 -8.99 11.00
C PHE A 492 -11.72 -10.33 11.49
N ILE A 493 -12.54 -11.13 12.20
CA ILE A 493 -12.14 -12.46 12.71
C ILE A 493 -11.65 -13.36 11.56
N ARG A 494 -12.36 -13.36 10.42
CA ARG A 494 -12.00 -14.18 9.27
C ARG A 494 -10.70 -13.71 8.60
N LEU A 495 -10.49 -12.39 8.48
CA LEU A 495 -9.25 -11.83 7.93
C LEU A 495 -8.04 -12.14 8.81
N VAL A 496 -8.16 -11.95 10.14
CA VAL A 496 -7.10 -12.31 11.10
C VAL A 496 -6.79 -13.81 11.02
N THR A 497 -7.81 -14.65 10.93
CA THR A 497 -7.62 -16.11 10.78
C THR A 497 -6.88 -16.47 9.49
N TRP A 498 -7.21 -15.81 8.39
CA TRP A 498 -6.52 -16.02 7.11
C TRP A 498 -5.07 -15.54 7.16
N GLN A 499 -4.80 -14.38 7.75
CA GLN A 499 -3.43 -13.88 7.94
C GLN A 499 -2.59 -14.80 8.82
N TYR A 500 -3.18 -15.32 9.90
CA TYR A 500 -2.53 -16.30 10.79
C TYR A 500 -2.13 -17.57 10.04
N ARG A 501 -2.99 -18.06 9.14
CA ARG A 501 -2.70 -19.22 8.27
C ARG A 501 -1.47 -18.99 7.37
N TRP A 502 -1.13 -17.74 7.09
CA TRP A 502 0.02 -17.31 6.30
C TRP A 502 1.11 -16.65 7.16
N TYR A 503 1.26 -17.13 8.41
CA TYR A 503 2.36 -16.76 9.31
C TYR A 503 2.39 -15.28 9.72
N SER A 504 1.28 -14.56 9.53
CA SER A 504 1.16 -13.16 9.92
C SER A 504 0.37 -13.00 11.20
N GLU A 505 1.01 -12.46 12.22
CA GLU A 505 0.43 -12.09 13.51
C GLU A 505 0.06 -10.59 13.55
N PHE A 506 0.43 -9.85 12.51
CA PHE A 506 0.38 -8.40 12.50
C PHE A 506 -0.10 -7.82 11.17
N SER A 507 -1.16 -7.03 11.25
CA SER A 507 -1.62 -6.13 10.21
C SER A 507 -1.97 -4.77 10.82
N PRO A 508 -1.26 -3.69 10.45
CA PRO A 508 -1.56 -2.34 10.90
C PRO A 508 -3.00 -1.91 10.61
N GLU A 509 -3.55 -2.34 9.48
CA GLU A 509 -4.89 -1.95 9.06
C GLU A 509 -5.97 -2.68 9.86
N LEU A 510 -5.82 -3.99 10.08
CA LEU A 510 -6.73 -4.73 10.96
C LEU A 510 -6.64 -4.23 12.42
N LEU A 511 -5.45 -3.87 12.89
CA LEU A 511 -5.30 -3.23 14.21
C LEU A 511 -6.03 -1.87 14.28
N ARG A 512 -5.97 -1.08 13.20
CA ARG A 512 -6.73 0.18 13.10
C ARG A 512 -8.24 -0.09 13.13
N THR A 513 -8.73 -1.07 12.38
CA THR A 513 -10.15 -1.48 12.36
C THR A 513 -10.67 -1.82 13.75
N VAL A 514 -10.03 -2.76 14.45
CA VAL A 514 -10.51 -3.18 15.78
C VAL A 514 -10.39 -2.06 16.81
N ARG A 515 -9.38 -1.20 16.70
CA ARG A 515 -9.26 0.00 17.54
C ARG A 515 -10.43 0.94 17.30
N SER A 516 -10.75 1.26 16.03
CA SER A 516 -11.90 2.11 15.69
C SER A 516 -13.21 1.52 16.19
N LEU A 517 -13.41 0.21 16.07
CA LEU A 517 -14.60 -0.47 16.61
C LEU A 517 -14.68 -0.36 18.14
N ILE A 518 -13.55 -0.48 18.85
CA ILE A 518 -13.48 -0.32 20.31
C ILE A 518 -13.72 1.14 20.72
N GLU A 519 -13.17 2.10 19.98
CA GLU A 519 -13.35 3.54 20.21
C GLU A 519 -14.82 3.95 20.05
N ASP A 520 -15.51 3.40 19.05
CA ASP A 520 -16.91 3.73 18.76
C ASP A 520 -17.91 3.03 19.71
N GLU A 521 -17.67 1.75 20.04
CA GLU A 521 -18.69 0.88 20.67
C GLU A 521 -18.33 0.41 22.09
N GLY A 522 -17.07 0.59 22.48
CA GLY A 522 -16.52 0.13 23.75
C GLY A 522 -16.01 -1.32 23.72
N ALA A 523 -14.91 -1.58 24.44
CA ALA A 523 -14.24 -2.88 24.47
C ALA A 523 -15.15 -4.04 24.94
N VAL A 524 -16.00 -3.81 25.94
CA VAL A 524 -16.93 -4.82 26.47
C VAL A 524 -17.88 -5.31 25.38
N LYS A 525 -18.51 -4.39 24.63
CA LYS A 525 -19.48 -4.73 23.59
C LYS A 525 -18.80 -5.50 22.47
N VAL A 526 -17.65 -5.04 21.99
CA VAL A 526 -16.85 -5.73 20.96
C VAL A 526 -16.47 -7.13 21.43
N ARG A 527 -16.00 -7.28 22.67
CA ARG A 527 -15.66 -8.58 23.27
C ARG A 527 -16.87 -9.52 23.36
N SER A 528 -18.04 -9.02 23.77
CA SER A 528 -19.27 -9.82 23.81
C SER A 528 -19.71 -10.28 22.43
N ILE A 529 -19.56 -9.44 21.39
CA ILE A 529 -19.84 -9.82 20.00
C ILE A 529 -18.88 -10.93 19.56
N ILE A 530 -17.58 -10.81 19.84
CA ILE A 530 -16.57 -11.83 19.53
C ILE A 530 -16.93 -13.16 20.21
N GLN A 531 -17.26 -13.13 21.50
CA GLN A 531 -17.61 -14.31 22.29
C GLN A 531 -18.94 -14.95 21.85
N ALA A 532 -19.87 -14.17 21.31
CA ALA A 532 -21.12 -14.67 20.76
C ALA A 532 -20.96 -15.38 19.41
N THR A 533 -19.77 -15.32 18.78
CA THR A 533 -19.51 -16.06 17.55
C THR A 533 -19.29 -17.55 17.84
N SER A 534 -19.77 -18.43 16.95
CA SER A 534 -19.61 -19.88 17.06
C SER A 534 -18.22 -20.38 16.61
N MET A 535 -17.18 -19.55 16.75
CA MET A 535 -15.83 -19.87 16.28
C MET A 535 -15.03 -20.65 17.33
N PRO A 536 -14.08 -21.51 16.91
CA PRO A 536 -13.20 -22.21 17.83
C PRO A 536 -12.40 -21.27 18.75
N GLN A 537 -12.12 -21.69 19.99
CA GLN A 537 -11.46 -20.85 21.00
C GLN A 537 -10.09 -20.31 20.53
N ASN A 538 -9.30 -21.11 19.83
CA ASN A 538 -8.02 -20.69 19.28
C ASN A 538 -8.15 -19.53 18.28
N VAL A 539 -9.26 -19.43 17.55
CA VAL A 539 -9.55 -18.30 16.65
C VAL A 539 -9.95 -17.05 17.43
N LEU A 540 -10.74 -17.23 18.49
CA LEU A 540 -11.13 -16.13 19.39
C LEU A 540 -9.90 -15.55 20.09
N ASP A 541 -8.96 -16.39 20.51
CA ASP A 541 -7.72 -15.97 21.17
C ASP A 541 -6.85 -15.07 20.27
N LEU A 542 -6.81 -15.33 18.95
CA LEU A 542 -6.13 -14.44 17.98
C LEU A 542 -6.79 -13.05 17.93
N THR A 543 -8.11 -13.02 17.97
CA THR A 543 -8.89 -11.78 17.95
C THR A 543 -8.70 -11.00 19.25
N HIS A 544 -8.71 -11.70 20.39
CA HIS A 544 -8.41 -11.13 21.70
C HIS A 544 -6.99 -10.58 21.82
N HIS A 545 -6.02 -11.12 21.07
CA HIS A 545 -4.67 -10.57 21.05
C HIS A 545 -4.65 -9.11 20.55
N TYR A 546 -5.37 -8.83 19.46
CA TYR A 546 -5.48 -7.47 18.93
C TYR A 546 -6.20 -6.53 19.91
N ALA A 547 -7.28 -6.97 20.54
CA ALA A 547 -7.96 -6.18 21.57
C ALA A 547 -7.06 -5.91 22.79
N ALA A 548 -6.29 -6.91 23.23
CA ALA A 548 -5.33 -6.77 24.32
C ALA A 548 -4.20 -5.79 23.97
N LEU A 549 -3.82 -5.70 22.70
CA LEU A 549 -2.86 -4.72 22.22
C LEU A 549 -3.41 -3.29 22.35
N CYS A 550 -4.65 -3.05 21.94
CA CYS A 550 -5.33 -1.76 22.16
C CYS A 550 -5.36 -1.39 23.65
N ALA A 551 -5.67 -2.35 24.53
CA ALA A 551 -5.66 -2.12 25.98
C ALA A 551 -4.27 -1.79 26.53
N LYS A 552 -3.21 -2.49 26.08
CA LYS A 552 -1.82 -2.19 26.47
C LYS A 552 -1.39 -0.78 26.07
N PHE A 553 -1.90 -0.28 24.95
CA PHE A 553 -1.66 1.08 24.48
C PHE A 553 -2.59 2.13 25.11
N ARG A 554 -3.54 1.70 25.95
CA ARG A 554 -4.56 2.55 26.58
C ARG A 554 -5.34 3.35 25.53
N SER A 555 -5.74 2.67 24.45
CA SER A 555 -6.59 3.27 23.42
C SER A 555 -7.94 3.69 24.03
N SER A 556 -8.57 4.73 23.48
CA SER A 556 -9.87 5.19 23.96
C SER A 556 -10.93 4.07 23.91
N GLY A 557 -11.80 4.00 24.92
CA GLY A 557 -12.84 2.97 24.99
C GLY A 557 -12.38 1.59 25.50
N THR A 558 -11.12 1.46 25.94
CA THR A 558 -10.55 0.21 26.49
C THR A 558 -10.73 0.01 28.00
N ASP A 559 -11.28 1.00 28.71
CA ASP A 559 -11.40 1.01 30.19
C ASP A 559 -12.49 0.06 30.76
N GLY A 560 -13.07 -0.81 29.94
CA GLY A 560 -14.22 -1.67 30.28
C GLY A 560 -13.99 -3.16 30.14
#